data_AF-A0A6P4A558-F1
#
_entry.id   AF-A0A6P4A558-F1
#
_cell.length_a   1.000
_cell.length_b   1.000
_cell.length_c   1.000
_cell.angle_alpha   90.00
_cell.angle_beta   90.00
_cell.angle_gamma   90.00
#
_symmetry.space_group_name_H-M   'P 1'
#
loop_
_entity.id
_entity.type
_entity.pdbx_description
1 polymer ?
#
loop_
_entity_poly.entity_id
_entity_poly.type
_entity_poly.pdbx_seq_one_letter_code
_entity_poly.pdbx_strand_id
1 'polypeptide(L)'
;MEITTKLWKTNLYIVLDFERIKFITTTPKPQESAANASEETKKQFTDWQRANITARCYILTNVVEHLQKQLDSLECVSQMIQTLDGMFAKNSSTARQAAIGALMNTYMIGGSVRDHCLKMMAHISTAEVMGAKLEQEMKIDMILESLPNSFSQFKMNYNMNKLKLTPVELMHELESAERFSGSKKVLIMLKVLQSLKGSLRVERRTRSRREQVQLSNRLQ
;
A
#
# COMPACT_ATOMS: atom_id res chain seq x y z
N MET A 1 -1.07 -4.68 11.27
CA MET A 1 -0.15 -5.64 11.94
C MET A 1 0.75 -5.00 12.99
N GLU A 2 0.77 -3.67 13.15
CA GLU A 2 1.60 -2.98 14.16
C GLU A 2 0.98 -2.98 15.57
N ILE A 3 -0.35 -3.14 15.66
CA ILE A 3 -1.10 -3.18 16.92
C ILE A 3 -0.75 -4.42 17.75
N THR A 4 -0.50 -5.56 17.11
CA THR A 4 -0.09 -6.80 17.77
C THR A 4 1.32 -6.71 18.35
N THR A 5 2.22 -5.93 17.74
CA THR A 5 3.61 -5.77 18.21
C THR A 5 3.71 -4.98 19.51
N LYS A 6 2.88 -3.94 19.69
CA LYS A 6 2.86 -3.22 20.97
C LYS A 6 2.17 -4.05 22.04
N LEU A 7 1.10 -4.75 21.68
CA LEU A 7 0.24 -5.45 22.63
C LEU A 7 0.95 -6.62 23.33
N TRP A 8 1.77 -7.43 22.65
CA TRP A 8 2.47 -8.54 23.31
C TRP A 8 3.43 -8.05 24.39
N LYS A 9 4.17 -6.97 24.09
CA LYS A 9 5.16 -6.40 25.02
C LYS A 9 4.47 -5.72 26.19
N THR A 10 3.37 -5.01 25.93
CA THR A 10 2.52 -4.44 26.99
C THR A 10 1.97 -5.54 27.89
N ASN A 11 1.41 -6.61 27.34
CA ASN A 11 0.87 -7.73 28.12
C ASN A 11 1.94 -8.41 28.97
N LEU A 12 3.12 -8.67 28.39
CA LEU A 12 4.26 -9.21 29.13
C LEU A 12 4.63 -8.28 30.29
N TYR A 13 4.81 -6.98 30.04
CA TYR A 13 5.22 -6.04 31.08
C TYR A 13 4.19 -5.89 32.19
N ILE A 14 2.89 -5.98 31.90
CA ILE A 14 1.84 -6.03 32.93
C ILE A 14 2.05 -7.22 33.86
N VAL A 15 2.31 -8.42 33.32
CA VAL A 15 2.56 -9.62 34.13
C VAL A 15 3.85 -9.48 34.94
N LEU A 16 4.94 -8.97 34.33
CA LEU A 16 6.21 -8.79 35.03
C LEU A 16 6.15 -7.73 36.13
N ASP A 17 5.35 -6.68 35.95
CA ASP A 17 5.08 -5.66 36.97
C ASP A 17 4.27 -6.25 38.13
N PHE A 18 3.21 -7.02 37.82
CA PHE A 18 2.40 -7.71 38.83
C PHE A 18 3.26 -8.65 39.71
N GLU A 19 4.16 -9.40 39.08
CA GLU A 19 5.09 -10.31 39.74
C GLU A 19 6.29 -9.62 40.41
N ARG A 20 6.42 -8.28 40.26
CA ARG A 20 7.54 -7.48 40.77
C ARG A 20 8.92 -7.92 40.26
N ILE A 21 8.96 -8.53 39.08
CA ILE A 21 10.19 -9.06 38.46
C ILE A 21 10.66 -8.24 37.26
N LYS A 22 9.94 -7.20 36.83
CA LYS A 22 10.27 -6.42 35.63
C LYS A 22 11.71 -5.87 35.59
N PHE A 23 12.35 -5.65 36.74
CA PHE A 23 13.73 -5.17 36.81
C PHE A 23 14.72 -6.01 36.00
N ILE A 24 14.48 -7.32 35.86
CA ILE A 24 15.31 -8.25 35.05
C ILE A 24 15.33 -7.92 33.55
N THR A 25 14.39 -7.09 33.07
CA THR A 25 14.36 -6.63 31.68
C THR A 25 15.37 -5.52 31.39
N THR A 26 15.82 -4.82 32.44
CA THR A 26 16.73 -3.66 32.36
C THR A 26 18.04 -3.88 33.08
N THR A 27 18.09 -4.79 34.06
CA THR A 27 19.32 -5.09 34.79
C THR A 27 20.19 -6.10 34.03
N PRO A 28 21.51 -5.88 33.97
CA PRO A 28 22.42 -6.88 33.41
C PRO A 28 22.41 -8.14 34.28
N LYS A 29 22.74 -9.29 33.68
CA LYS A 29 22.95 -10.54 34.41
C LYS A 29 24.01 -10.31 35.49
N PRO A 30 23.69 -10.51 36.78
CA PRO A 30 24.68 -10.37 37.85
C PRO A 30 25.78 -11.43 37.68
N GLN A 31 27.01 -11.08 38.06
CA GLN A 31 28.11 -12.04 38.07
C GLN A 31 27.81 -13.17 39.05
N GLU A 32 28.21 -14.38 38.68
CA GLU A 32 28.07 -15.55 39.53
C GLU A 32 28.85 -15.33 40.84
N SER A 33 28.18 -15.57 41.96
CA SER A 33 28.73 -15.24 43.27
C SER A 33 29.89 -16.17 43.59
N ALA A 34 31.08 -15.62 43.86
CA ALA A 34 32.22 -16.39 44.36
C ALA A 34 31.87 -17.08 45.70
N ALA A 35 32.55 -18.19 46.02
CA ALA A 35 32.27 -18.97 47.23
C ALA A 35 32.37 -18.13 48.53
N ASN A 36 33.23 -17.10 48.53
CA ASN A 36 33.46 -16.15 49.62
C ASN A 36 32.59 -14.88 49.55
N ALA A 37 31.66 -14.76 48.60
CA ALA A 37 30.75 -13.62 48.51
C ALA A 37 29.84 -13.54 49.74
N SER A 38 29.42 -12.32 50.09
CA SER A 38 28.49 -12.09 51.21
C SER A 38 27.16 -12.80 50.97
N GLU A 39 26.47 -13.12 52.08
CA GLU A 39 25.14 -13.73 52.04
C GLU A 39 24.14 -12.88 51.25
N GLU A 40 24.25 -11.55 51.37
CA GLU A 40 23.44 -10.59 50.63
C GLU A 40 23.69 -10.67 49.11
N THR A 41 24.94 -10.77 48.67
CA THR A 41 25.29 -10.92 47.23
C THR A 41 24.76 -12.24 46.67
N LYS A 42 24.89 -13.34 47.41
CA LYS A 42 24.38 -14.66 46.99
C LYS A 42 22.85 -14.66 46.90
N LYS A 43 22.18 -13.99 47.84
CA LYS A 43 20.72 -13.82 47.82
C LYS A 43 20.27 -13.00 46.61
N GLN A 44 20.92 -11.87 46.33
CA GLN A 44 20.61 -11.04 45.16
C GLN A 44 20.76 -11.82 43.84
N PHE A 45 21.82 -12.61 43.70
CA PHE A 45 22.01 -13.47 42.52
C PHE A 45 20.89 -14.51 42.38
N THR A 46 20.55 -15.18 43.48
CA THR A 46 19.49 -16.20 43.51
C THR A 46 18.11 -15.61 43.19
N ASP A 47 17.79 -14.44 43.76
CA ASP A 47 16.53 -13.74 43.53
C ASP A 47 16.44 -13.26 42.09
N TRP A 48 17.54 -12.76 41.51
CA TRP A 48 17.61 -12.42 40.09
C TRP A 48 17.41 -13.65 39.20
N GLN A 49 18.06 -14.78 39.51
CA GLN A 49 17.90 -16.02 38.75
C GLN A 49 16.47 -16.53 38.77
N ARG A 50 15.82 -16.52 39.94
CA ARG A 50 14.41 -16.91 40.09
C ARG A 50 13.51 -16.01 39.25
N ALA A 51 13.68 -14.69 39.37
CA ALA A 51 12.94 -13.71 38.58
C ALA A 51 13.14 -13.91 37.06
N ASN A 52 14.37 -14.16 36.63
CA ASN A 52 14.69 -14.44 35.23
C ASN A 52 14.02 -15.73 34.74
N ILE A 53 14.11 -16.84 35.48
CA ILE A 53 13.46 -18.11 35.11
C ILE A 53 11.94 -17.92 34.97
N THR A 54 11.29 -17.28 35.95
CA THR A 54 9.85 -17.01 35.91
C THR A 54 9.45 -16.22 34.66
N ALA A 55 10.16 -15.13 34.38
CA ALA A 55 9.90 -14.31 33.21
C ALA A 55 10.20 -15.03 31.88
N ARG A 56 11.22 -15.90 31.82
CA ARG A 56 11.47 -16.77 30.67
C ARG A 56 10.29 -17.72 30.43
N CYS A 57 9.75 -18.34 31.47
CA CYS A 57 8.57 -19.22 31.36
C CYS A 57 7.36 -18.47 30.78
N TYR A 58 7.10 -17.25 31.23
CA TYR A 58 6.03 -16.42 30.67
C TYR A 58 6.21 -16.16 29.17
N ILE A 59 7.44 -15.87 28.72
CA ILE A 59 7.69 -15.67 27.29
C ILE A 59 7.53 -16.98 26.51
N LEU A 60 8.21 -18.05 26.95
CA LEU A 60 8.24 -19.34 26.24
C LEU A 60 6.85 -19.99 26.11
N THR A 61 5.98 -19.81 27.10
CA THR A 61 4.60 -20.34 27.08
C THR A 61 3.66 -19.58 26.15
N ASN A 62 4.00 -18.34 25.77
CA ASN A 62 3.15 -17.45 24.98
C ASN A 62 3.65 -17.26 23.54
N VAL A 63 4.77 -17.88 23.17
CA VAL A 63 5.30 -17.86 21.79
C VAL A 63 4.94 -19.14 21.05
N VAL A 64 4.85 -19.04 19.73
CA VAL A 64 4.66 -20.20 18.86
C VAL A 64 5.89 -21.12 18.87
N GLU A 65 5.68 -22.43 18.68
CA GLU A 65 6.69 -23.49 18.84
C GLU A 65 8.01 -23.19 18.09
N HIS A 66 7.94 -22.67 16.86
CA HIS A 66 9.13 -22.35 16.08
C HIS A 66 10.01 -21.29 16.74
N LEU A 67 9.41 -20.27 17.36
CA LEU A 67 10.13 -19.22 18.10
C LEU A 67 10.59 -19.71 19.46
N GLN A 68 9.82 -20.60 20.09
CA GLN A 68 10.16 -21.18 21.39
C GLN A 68 11.57 -21.80 21.37
N LYS A 69 11.89 -22.62 20.36
CA LYS A 69 13.22 -23.26 20.23
C LYS A 69 14.37 -22.26 20.11
N GLN A 70 14.16 -21.15 19.40
CA GLN A 70 15.17 -20.10 19.23
C GLN A 70 15.36 -19.28 20.51
N LEU A 71 14.28 -19.07 21.27
CA LEU A 71 14.33 -18.29 22.51
C LEU A 71 14.79 -19.12 23.71
N ASP A 72 14.56 -20.43 23.70
CA ASP A 72 14.92 -21.33 24.80
C ASP A 72 16.43 -21.40 25.03
N SER A 73 17.23 -21.26 23.96
CA SER A 73 18.69 -21.18 24.05
C SER A 73 19.21 -19.88 24.68
N LEU A 74 18.37 -18.86 24.88
CA LEU A 74 18.78 -17.58 25.44
C LEU A 74 18.73 -17.62 26.97
N GLU A 75 19.81 -17.21 27.62
CA GLU A 75 19.91 -17.28 29.08
C GLU A 75 19.12 -16.18 29.81
N CYS A 76 19.05 -14.99 29.19
CA CYS A 76 18.49 -13.79 29.81
C CYS A 76 17.20 -13.36 29.11
N VAL A 77 16.20 -12.95 29.89
CA VAL A 77 14.95 -12.38 29.37
C VAL A 77 15.19 -11.12 28.55
N SER A 78 16.15 -10.29 28.93
CA SER A 78 16.54 -9.11 28.16
C SER A 78 16.94 -9.46 26.72
N GLN A 79 17.67 -10.57 26.53
CA GLN A 79 18.04 -11.07 25.19
C GLN A 79 16.81 -11.57 24.44
N MET A 80 15.92 -12.32 25.09
CA MET A 80 14.67 -12.80 24.47
C MET A 80 13.80 -11.65 23.98
N ILE A 81 13.64 -10.60 24.80
CA ILE A 81 12.88 -9.40 24.45
C ILE A 81 13.54 -8.69 23.25
N GLN A 82 14.86 -8.53 23.26
CA GLN A 82 15.60 -7.91 22.14
C GLN A 82 15.45 -8.71 20.84
N THR A 83 15.54 -10.03 20.90
CA THR A 83 15.35 -10.91 19.74
C THR A 83 13.93 -10.76 19.19
N LEU A 84 12.91 -10.82 20.06
CA LEU A 84 11.51 -10.63 19.67
C LEU A 84 11.28 -9.23 19.06
N ASP A 85 11.75 -8.16 19.73
CA ASP A 85 11.67 -6.80 19.21
C ASP A 85 12.27 -6.68 17.80
N GLY A 86 13.47 -7.24 17.59
CA GLY A 86 14.14 -7.26 16.29
C GLY A 86 13.35 -8.01 15.22
N MET A 87 12.80 -9.18 15.56
CA MET A 87 11.96 -9.96 14.66
C MET A 87 10.69 -9.21 14.26
N PHE A 88 9.98 -8.63 15.22
CA PHE A 88 8.76 -7.89 14.93
C PHE A 88 9.04 -6.60 14.14
N ALA A 89 10.13 -5.89 14.46
CA ALA A 89 10.55 -4.71 13.69
C ALA A 89 10.90 -5.09 12.24
N LYS A 90 11.63 -6.19 12.04
CA LYS A 90 11.95 -6.71 10.71
C LYS A 90 10.69 -7.10 9.95
N ASN A 91 9.78 -7.84 10.57
CA ASN A 91 8.52 -8.26 9.94
C ASN A 91 7.65 -7.05 9.56
N SER A 92 7.56 -6.03 10.42
CA SER A 92 6.89 -4.76 10.10
C SER A 92 7.55 -4.08 8.89
N SER A 93 8.89 -4.03 8.84
CA SER A 93 9.63 -3.47 7.70
C SER A 93 9.37 -4.24 6.40
N THR A 94 9.42 -5.57 6.42
CA THR A 94 9.14 -6.41 5.25
C THR A 94 7.70 -6.27 4.78
N ALA A 95 6.73 -6.23 5.68
CA ALA A 95 5.33 -5.99 5.34
C ALA A 95 5.13 -4.61 4.69
N ARG A 96 5.77 -3.56 5.24
CA ARG A 96 5.77 -2.22 4.66
C ARG A 96 6.40 -2.20 3.27
N GLN A 97 7.56 -2.85 3.09
CA GLN A 97 8.24 -2.96 1.80
C GLN A 97 7.37 -3.68 0.76
N ALA A 98 6.70 -4.76 1.15
CA ALA A 98 5.78 -5.47 0.27
C ALA A 98 4.58 -4.61 -0.14
N ALA A 99 4.00 -3.85 0.81
CA ALA A 99 2.89 -2.94 0.52
C ALA A 99 3.32 -1.79 -0.44
N ILE A 100 4.49 -1.18 -0.20
CA ILE A 100 5.06 -0.17 -1.10
C ILE A 100 5.37 -0.78 -2.47
N GLY A 101 5.92 -2.00 -2.52
CA GLY A 101 6.18 -2.72 -3.76
C GLY A 101 4.89 -2.97 -4.56
N ALA A 102 3.82 -3.40 -3.91
CA ALA A 102 2.51 -3.57 -4.57
C ALA A 102 1.96 -2.24 -5.09
N LEU A 103 2.11 -1.15 -4.33
CA LEU A 103 1.70 0.19 -4.74
C LEU A 103 2.46 0.67 -5.99
N MET A 104 3.79 0.58 -5.98
CA MET A 104 4.64 1.09 -7.06
C MET A 104 4.54 0.26 -8.35
N ASN A 105 4.24 -1.04 -8.24
CA ASN A 105 4.13 -1.94 -9.39
C ASN A 105 2.69 -2.11 -9.89
N THR A 106 1.73 -1.40 -9.32
CA THR A 106 0.35 -1.42 -9.82
C THR A 106 0.20 -0.41 -10.95
N TYR A 107 -0.10 -0.90 -12.14
CA TYR A 107 -0.39 -0.10 -13.33
C TYR A 107 -1.78 -0.42 -13.87
N MET A 108 -2.45 0.57 -14.45
CA MET A 108 -3.75 0.37 -15.08
C MET A 108 -3.56 -0.37 -16.41
N ILE A 109 -4.05 -1.61 -16.48
CA ILE A 109 -4.01 -2.46 -17.67
C ILE A 109 -5.46 -2.66 -18.14
N GLY A 110 -5.97 -1.68 -18.88
CA GLY A 110 -7.38 -1.64 -19.29
C GLY A 110 -8.36 -1.43 -18.13
N GLY A 111 -9.65 -1.65 -18.37
CA GLY A 111 -10.72 -1.42 -17.39
C GLY A 111 -11.08 0.06 -17.21
N SER A 112 -11.85 0.36 -16.18
CA SER A 112 -12.24 1.74 -15.82
C SER A 112 -11.18 2.41 -14.95
N VAL A 113 -10.90 3.69 -15.23
CA VAL A 113 -10.01 4.50 -14.39
C VAL A 113 -10.47 4.59 -12.94
N ARG A 114 -11.79 4.53 -12.69
CA ARG A 114 -12.37 4.52 -11.35
C ARG A 114 -11.90 3.33 -10.52
N ASP A 115 -12.05 2.13 -11.07
CA ASP A 115 -11.68 0.89 -10.39
C ASP A 115 -10.18 0.84 -10.10
N HIS A 116 -9.39 1.35 -11.05
CA HIS A 116 -7.94 1.52 -10.86
C HIS A 116 -7.61 2.50 -9.73
N CYS A 117 -8.24 3.68 -9.68
CA CYS A 117 -8.03 4.64 -8.59
C CYS A 117 -8.42 4.06 -7.22
N LEU A 118 -9.54 3.33 -7.13
CA LEU A 118 -9.95 2.63 -5.90
C LEU A 118 -8.90 1.60 -5.47
N LYS A 119 -8.36 0.82 -6.41
CA LYS A 119 -7.27 -0.12 -6.14
C LYS A 119 -6.01 0.58 -5.64
N MET A 120 -5.60 1.68 -6.27
CA MET A 120 -4.45 2.47 -5.82
C MET A 120 -4.67 3.05 -4.42
N MET A 121 -5.86 3.59 -4.12
CA MET A 121 -6.22 4.08 -2.78
C MET A 121 -6.18 2.96 -1.73
N ALA A 122 -6.61 1.75 -2.06
CA ALA A 122 -6.51 0.60 -1.17
C ALA A 122 -5.04 0.23 -0.89
N HIS A 123 -4.16 0.27 -1.89
CA HIS A 123 -2.72 0.06 -1.70
C HIS A 123 -2.06 1.15 -0.88
N ILE A 124 -2.40 2.43 -1.10
CA ILE A 124 -1.94 3.58 -0.29
C ILE A 124 -2.34 3.37 1.17
N SER A 125 -3.63 3.10 1.44
CA SER A 125 -4.12 2.86 2.79
C SER A 125 -3.41 1.68 3.46
N THR A 126 -3.18 0.59 2.73
CA THR A 126 -2.42 -0.56 3.22
C THR A 126 -0.97 -0.18 3.57
N ALA A 127 -0.30 0.60 2.72
CA ALA A 127 1.06 1.06 2.98
C ALA A 127 1.13 1.95 4.24
N GLU A 128 0.17 2.86 4.42
CA GLU A 128 0.08 3.72 5.60
C GLU A 128 -0.18 2.90 6.88
N VAL A 129 -1.06 1.88 6.83
CA VAL A 129 -1.29 0.94 7.94
C VAL A 129 -0.04 0.12 8.29
N MET A 130 0.88 -0.07 7.33
CA MET A 130 2.20 -0.68 7.57
C MET A 130 3.28 0.35 7.94
N GLY A 131 2.90 1.59 8.22
CA GLY A 131 3.78 2.65 8.71
C GLY A 131 4.48 3.45 7.62
N ALA A 132 4.06 3.37 6.35
CA ALA A 132 4.52 4.30 5.33
C ALA A 132 3.96 5.70 5.60
N LYS A 133 4.82 6.72 5.49
CA LYS A 133 4.41 8.13 5.60
C LYS A 133 4.29 8.69 4.20
N LEU A 134 3.07 8.71 3.67
CA LEU A 134 2.79 9.19 2.33
C LEU A 134 2.12 10.56 2.44
N GLU A 135 2.78 11.59 1.95
CA GLU A 135 2.17 12.92 1.86
C GLU A 135 1.10 12.94 0.77
N GLN A 136 0.16 13.89 0.88
CA GLN A 136 -0.95 13.99 -0.04
C GLN A 136 -0.49 14.13 -1.50
N GLU A 137 0.56 14.93 -1.76
CA GLU A 137 1.14 15.09 -3.10
C GLU A 137 1.70 13.78 -3.65
N MET A 138 2.44 13.01 -2.83
CA MET A 138 2.96 11.70 -3.22
C MET A 138 1.86 10.71 -3.60
N LYS A 139 0.73 10.74 -2.88
CA LYS A 139 -0.44 9.87 -3.19
C LYS A 139 -0.99 10.20 -4.58
N ILE A 140 -1.08 11.48 -4.91
CA ILE A 140 -1.54 11.93 -6.22
C ILE A 140 -0.56 11.54 -7.32
N ASP A 141 0.73 11.81 -7.12
CA ASP A 141 1.77 11.47 -8.09
C ASP A 141 1.80 9.97 -8.38
N MET A 142 1.70 9.13 -7.34
CA MET A 142 1.64 7.66 -7.51
C MET A 142 0.41 7.22 -8.33
N ILE A 143 -0.76 7.81 -8.08
CA ILE A 143 -1.96 7.51 -8.88
C ILE A 143 -1.74 7.97 -10.33
N LEU A 144 -1.25 9.18 -10.56
CA LEU A 144 -1.00 9.69 -11.91
C LEU A 144 0.02 8.84 -12.66
N GLU A 145 1.14 8.48 -12.04
CA GLU A 145 2.20 7.68 -12.67
C GLU A 145 1.76 6.26 -13.01
N SER A 146 0.79 5.70 -12.27
CA SER A 146 0.21 4.38 -12.58
C SER A 146 -0.71 4.34 -13.81
N LEU A 147 -1.10 5.50 -14.36
CA LEU A 147 -2.01 5.60 -15.50
C LEU A 147 -1.31 5.47 -16.85
N PRO A 148 -1.97 4.88 -17.86
CA PRO A 148 -1.43 4.75 -19.21
C PRO A 148 -1.31 6.10 -19.92
N ASN A 149 -0.52 6.11 -20.99
CA ASN A 149 -0.26 7.30 -21.82
C ASN A 149 -1.52 7.93 -22.45
N SER A 150 -2.65 7.20 -22.51
CA SER A 150 -3.94 7.77 -22.91
C SER A 150 -4.39 8.95 -22.02
N PHE A 151 -3.89 9.02 -20.78
CA PHE A 151 -4.16 10.12 -19.83
C PHE A 151 -3.08 11.24 -19.86
N SER A 152 -2.13 11.21 -20.80
CA SER A 152 -1.05 12.21 -20.90
C SER A 152 -1.54 13.66 -20.96
N GLN A 153 -2.60 13.93 -21.71
CA GLN A 153 -3.21 15.27 -21.77
C GLN A 153 -3.75 15.73 -20.41
N PHE A 154 -4.33 14.81 -19.63
CA PHE A 154 -4.80 15.09 -18.28
C PHE A 154 -3.63 15.40 -17.34
N LYS A 155 -2.56 14.57 -17.37
CA LYS A 155 -1.35 14.79 -16.56
C LYS A 155 -0.72 16.16 -16.81
N MET A 156 -0.60 16.56 -18.08
CA MET A 156 -0.09 17.90 -18.45
C MET A 156 -0.96 19.03 -17.86
N ASN A 157 -2.28 18.90 -17.96
CA ASN A 157 -3.21 19.90 -17.44
C ASN A 157 -3.15 20.00 -15.90
N TYR A 158 -3.04 18.86 -15.21
CA TYR A 158 -2.88 18.82 -13.75
C TYR A 158 -1.59 19.52 -13.31
N ASN A 159 -0.46 19.19 -13.94
CA ASN A 159 0.85 19.77 -13.61
C ASN A 159 0.91 21.30 -13.83
N MET A 160 0.23 21.80 -14.86
CA MET A 160 0.15 23.23 -15.15
C MET A 160 -0.69 24.00 -14.13
N ASN A 161 -1.78 23.40 -13.64
CA ASN A 161 -2.74 24.08 -12.77
C ASN A 161 -2.48 23.86 -11.28
N LYS A 162 -1.52 22.99 -10.91
CA LYS A 162 -1.14 22.66 -9.52
C LYS A 162 -2.36 22.48 -8.60
N LEU A 163 -3.34 21.71 -9.07
CA LEU A 163 -4.56 21.48 -8.31
C LEU A 163 -4.22 20.67 -7.07
N LYS A 164 -4.48 21.21 -5.88
CA LYS A 164 -4.33 20.47 -4.62
C LYS A 164 -5.52 19.53 -4.44
N LEU A 165 -5.46 18.37 -5.11
CA LEU A 165 -6.53 17.38 -5.06
C LEU A 165 -6.29 16.34 -3.97
N THR A 166 -7.39 15.88 -3.38
CA THR A 166 -7.46 14.61 -2.66
C THR A 166 -7.51 13.43 -3.65
N PRO A 167 -7.20 12.18 -3.22
CA PRO A 167 -7.23 11.03 -4.14
C PRO A 167 -8.64 10.76 -4.68
N VAL A 168 -9.68 11.12 -3.91
CA VAL A 168 -11.09 11.00 -4.30
C VAL A 168 -11.47 12.05 -5.35
N GLU A 169 -11.08 13.31 -5.17
CA GLU A 169 -11.31 14.36 -6.17
C GLU A 169 -10.57 14.06 -7.47
N LEU A 170 -9.32 13.60 -7.38
CA LEU A 170 -8.54 13.16 -8.54
C LEU A 170 -9.26 12.05 -9.32
N MET A 171 -9.82 11.06 -8.61
CA MET A 171 -10.58 9.97 -9.25
C MET A 171 -11.79 10.52 -10.02
N HIS A 172 -12.56 11.45 -9.44
CA HIS A 172 -13.70 12.06 -10.13
C HIS A 172 -13.30 12.85 -11.38
N GLU A 173 -12.21 13.60 -11.32
CA GLU A 173 -11.66 14.33 -12.47
C GLU A 173 -11.17 13.39 -13.57
N LEU A 174 -10.51 12.28 -13.20
CA LEU A 174 -10.06 11.25 -14.13
C LEU A 174 -11.24 10.53 -14.80
N GLU A 175 -12.29 10.18 -14.04
CA GLU A 175 -13.52 9.60 -14.58
C GLU A 175 -14.20 10.53 -15.58
N SER A 176 -14.27 11.83 -15.26
CA SER A 176 -14.79 12.86 -16.15
C SER A 176 -13.98 12.90 -17.45
N ALA A 177 -12.65 12.96 -17.34
CA ALA A 177 -11.75 12.96 -18.49
C ALA A 177 -11.86 11.69 -19.36
N GLU A 178 -12.03 10.51 -18.75
CA GLU A 178 -12.24 9.24 -19.46
C GLU A 178 -13.49 9.31 -20.35
N ARG A 179 -14.62 9.82 -19.82
CA ARG A 179 -15.89 10.00 -20.56
C ARG A 179 -15.76 10.99 -21.73
N PHE A 180 -15.05 12.10 -21.54
CA PHE A 180 -14.81 13.07 -22.61
C PHE A 180 -13.82 12.56 -23.67
N SER A 181 -12.86 11.72 -23.28
CA SER A 181 -11.93 11.08 -24.23
C SER A 181 -12.65 10.08 -25.15
N GLY A 182 -13.64 9.34 -24.63
CA GLY A 182 -14.52 8.47 -25.41
C GLY A 182 -15.36 9.23 -26.46
N SER A 183 -15.63 10.51 -26.22
CA SER A 183 -16.37 11.38 -27.13
C SER A 183 -15.60 11.73 -28.41
N LYS A 184 -14.26 11.63 -28.44
CA LYS A 184 -13.49 11.78 -29.68
C LYS A 184 -13.80 10.65 -30.68
N LYS A 185 -14.04 9.41 -30.23
CA LYS A 185 -14.50 8.31 -31.10
C LYS A 185 -15.89 8.58 -31.67
N VAL A 186 -16.81 9.10 -30.84
CA VAL A 186 -18.16 9.49 -31.27
C VAL A 186 -18.11 10.65 -32.26
N LEU A 187 -17.23 11.64 -32.03
CA LEU A 187 -17.04 12.78 -32.92
C LEU A 187 -16.41 12.37 -34.26
N ILE A 188 -15.45 11.44 -34.26
CA ILE A 188 -14.87 10.86 -35.48
C ILE A 188 -15.93 10.06 -36.24
N MET A 189 -16.72 9.22 -35.54
CA MET A 189 -17.79 8.45 -36.17
C MET A 189 -18.89 9.35 -36.76
N LEU A 190 -19.26 10.43 -36.07
CA LEU A 190 -20.17 11.46 -36.59
C LEU A 190 -19.61 12.16 -37.81
N LYS A 191 -18.33 12.53 -37.83
CA LYS A 191 -17.68 13.14 -39.00
C LYS A 191 -17.60 12.18 -40.19
N VAL A 192 -17.31 10.89 -39.95
CA VAL A 192 -17.30 9.85 -41.00
C VAL A 192 -18.71 9.65 -41.56
N LEU A 193 -19.74 9.58 -40.71
CA LEU A 193 -21.14 9.46 -41.15
C LEU A 193 -21.63 10.71 -41.90
N GLN A 194 -21.20 11.91 -41.51
CA GLN A 194 -21.50 13.15 -42.24
C GLN A 194 -20.82 13.18 -43.61
N SER A 195 -19.56 12.73 -43.70
CA SER A 195 -18.83 12.62 -44.97
C SER A 195 -19.48 11.64 -45.94
N LEU A 196 -19.87 10.45 -45.46
CA LEU A 196 -20.56 9.44 -46.28
C LEU A 196 -21.93 9.93 -46.78
N LYS A 197 -22.69 10.66 -45.95
CA LYS A 197 -23.96 11.28 -46.36
C LYS A 197 -23.75 12.37 -47.42
N GLY A 198 -22.66 13.14 -47.33
CA GLY A 198 -22.28 14.13 -48.33
C GLY A 198 -22.01 13.50 -49.70
N SER A 199 -21.19 12.44 -49.73
CA SER A 199 -20.83 11.72 -50.96
C SER A 199 -22.06 11.10 -51.64
N LEU A 200 -22.95 10.43 -50.89
CA LEU A 200 -24.18 9.84 -51.43
C LEU A 200 -25.14 10.90 -52.04
N ARG A 201 -25.17 12.11 -51.48
CA ARG A 201 -26.03 13.20 -51.97
C ARG A 201 -25.49 13.82 -53.25
N VAL A 202 -24.17 13.91 -53.39
CA VAL A 202 -23.50 14.36 -54.61
C VAL A 202 -23.71 13.34 -55.74
N GLU A 203 -23.56 12.05 -55.44
CA GLU A 203 -23.72 10.97 -56.42
C GLU A 203 -25.16 10.85 -56.96
N ARG A 204 -26.16 11.06 -56.11
CA ARG A 204 -27.57 11.12 -56.56
C ARG A 204 -27.83 12.31 -57.50
N ARG A 205 -27.23 13.47 -57.23
CA ARG A 205 -27.36 14.67 -58.08
C ARG A 205 -26.67 14.51 -59.42
N THR A 206 -25.47 13.92 -59.45
CA THR A 206 -24.75 13.68 -60.71
C THR A 206 -25.46 12.63 -61.57
N ARG A 207 -26.04 11.60 -60.95
CA ARG A 207 -26.87 10.60 -61.64
C ARG A 207 -28.13 11.22 -62.26
N SER A 208 -28.89 12.00 -61.48
CA SER A 208 -30.09 12.68 -61.98
C SER A 208 -29.78 13.66 -63.12
N ARG A 209 -28.66 14.39 -63.04
CA ARG A 209 -28.24 15.32 -64.11
C ARG A 209 -27.80 14.58 -65.38
N ARG A 210 -27.15 13.41 -65.26
CA ARG A 210 -26.80 12.55 -66.40
C ARG A 210 -28.05 11.99 -67.08
N GLU A 211 -29.05 11.58 -66.31
CA GLU A 211 -30.33 11.07 -66.82
C GLU A 211 -31.11 12.17 -67.55
N GLN A 212 -31.13 13.41 -67.04
CA GLN A 212 -31.76 14.55 -67.73
C GLN A 212 -31.06 14.93 -69.05
N VAL A 213 -29.72 14.91 -69.07
CA VAL A 213 -28.96 15.20 -70.30
C VAL A 213 -29.18 14.11 -71.35
N GLN A 214 -29.23 12.84 -70.93
CA GLN A 214 -29.54 11.73 -71.85
C GLN A 214 -30.97 11.79 -72.41
N LEU A 215 -31.95 12.23 -71.62
CA LEU A 215 -33.32 12.44 -72.08
C LEU A 215 -33.44 13.62 -73.05
N SER A 216 -32.73 14.73 -72.77
CA SER A 216 -32.69 15.89 -73.66
C SER A 216 -32.09 15.56 -75.03
N ASN A 217 -31.04 14.73 -75.06
CA ASN A 217 -30.37 14.33 -76.29
C ASN A 217 -31.17 13.30 -77.12
N ARG A 218 -32.24 12.71 -76.58
CA ARG A 218 -33.14 11.79 -77.31
C ARG A 218 -34.36 12.48 -77.94
N LEU A 219 -34.58 13.75 -77.61
CA LEU A 219 -35.73 14.55 -78.05
C LEU A 219 -35.36 15.60 -79.12
N GLN A 220 -34.10 15.61 -79.59
CA GLN A 220 -33.63 16.32 -80.78
C GLN A 220 -33.35 15.31 -81.89
#